data_AF-A0A2E9T7I6-F1
#
_entry.id   AF-A0A2E9T7I6-F1
#
_cell.length_a   1.000
_cell.length_b   1.000
_cell.length_c   1.000
_cell.angle_alpha   90.00
_cell.angle_beta   90.00
_cell.angle_gamma   90.00
#
_symmetry.space_group_name_H-M   'P 1'
#
loop_
_entity.id
_entity.type
_entity.pdbx_description
1 polymer ?
#
loop_
_entity_poly.entity_id
_entity_poly.type
_entity_poly.pdbx_seq_one_letter_code
_entity_poly.pdbx_strand_id
1 'polypeptide(L)'
;MIYSKKYFIIIKLLIVSSINLCAQSESNKIQIFTLNENLPSLLNKNTNKNLPLNLGIEKTNNEPNINMDISEQEKFINPSEYYTSRLNRKKGESNKMPDEYKNDMYLGDFLTSENSVNVTFRDHEYPDGDRIQIRVNDKLVVANILLVETFKGLNIELEEGFNRIDFIALNQGESGPNTAELKVYTNSGSLVGSNQWNLATGVKATYIVVKE
;
A
#
# COMPACT_ATOMS: atom_id res chain seq x y z
N MET A 1 55.23 39.79 48.15
CA MET A 1 54.07 39.51 49.03
C MET A 1 52.83 39.43 48.14
N ILE A 2 52.33 38.25 47.78
CA ILE A 2 51.47 37.33 48.58
C ILE A 2 49.98 37.68 48.41
N TYR A 3 49.28 36.72 47.77
CA TYR A 3 47.84 36.39 47.77
C TYR A 3 46.90 37.20 46.87
N SER A 4 46.43 36.65 45.75
CA SER A 4 45.40 35.61 45.56
C SER A 4 43.99 36.20 45.49
N LYS A 5 43.39 36.07 44.29
CA LYS A 5 41.94 35.99 44.06
C LYS A 5 41.74 35.31 42.71
N LYS A 6 42.01 34.00 42.69
CA LYS A 6 41.34 33.08 41.77
C LYS A 6 39.85 33.16 42.08
N TYR A 7 39.01 33.01 41.05
CA TYR A 7 37.55 32.95 41.13
C TYR A 7 36.83 34.29 41.37
N PHE A 8 36.76 35.12 40.33
CA PHE A 8 35.65 36.07 40.22
C PHE A 8 35.13 36.07 38.78
N ILE A 9 33.96 35.45 38.62
CA ILE A 9 33.04 35.60 37.49
C ILE A 9 33.44 34.81 36.22
N ILE A 10 33.47 33.49 36.37
CA ILE A 10 32.93 32.58 35.35
C ILE A 10 31.41 32.70 35.49
N ILE A 11 30.75 33.60 34.76
CA ILE A 11 29.31 33.60 34.45
C ILE A 11 29.08 34.83 33.55
N LYS A 12 28.90 34.56 32.25
CA LYS A 12 28.22 35.33 31.19
C LYS A 12 28.97 35.20 29.86
N LEU A 13 28.90 34.01 29.28
CA LEU A 13 28.90 33.86 27.83
C LEU A 13 28.01 32.69 27.43
N LEU A 14 26.73 32.80 27.80
CA LEU A 14 25.64 31.99 27.25
C LEU A 14 25.03 32.82 26.11
N ILE A 15 25.78 32.96 25.02
CA ILE A 15 25.21 33.45 23.76
C ILE A 15 24.50 32.25 23.15
N VAL A 16 23.18 32.29 23.27
CA VAL A 16 22.25 31.33 22.69
C VAL A 16 22.48 31.31 21.18
N SER A 17 23.17 30.30 20.67
CA SER A 17 23.11 29.97 19.25
C SER A 17 21.72 29.39 18.99
N SER A 18 20.85 30.17 18.35
CA SER A 18 19.63 29.66 17.77
C SER A 18 19.99 28.62 16.70
N ILE A 19 19.93 27.35 17.09
CA ILE A 19 19.86 26.21 16.18
C ILE A 19 18.57 26.39 15.36
N ASN A 20 18.73 26.95 14.16
CA ASN A 20 17.70 26.85 13.14
C ASN A 20 17.74 25.41 12.60
N LEU A 21 17.02 24.51 13.27
CA LEU A 21 16.61 23.25 12.64
C LEU A 21 15.50 23.58 11.65
N CYS A 22 15.89 23.95 10.43
CA CYS A 22 14.96 23.87 9.31
C CYS A 22 14.93 22.41 8.89
N ALA A 23 13.98 21.65 9.45
CA ALA A 23 13.60 20.37 8.87
C ALA A 23 12.84 20.68 7.57
N GLN A 24 13.55 20.79 6.44
CA GLN A 24 12.91 20.69 5.14
C GLN A 24 12.57 19.21 4.93
N SER A 25 11.35 18.85 5.30
CA SER A 25 10.66 17.73 4.67
C SER A 25 10.28 18.18 3.26
N GLU A 26 11.24 18.22 2.34
CA GLU A 26 10.90 18.08 0.94
C GLU A 26 10.36 16.67 0.76
N SER A 27 9.05 16.51 0.88
CA SER A 27 8.36 15.35 0.36
C SER A 27 8.44 15.47 -1.17
N ASN A 28 9.58 15.10 -1.74
CA ASN A 28 9.65 14.73 -3.15
C ASN A 28 8.67 13.56 -3.29
N LYS A 29 7.44 13.89 -3.67
CA LYS A 29 6.36 12.94 -3.81
C LYS A 29 6.74 12.11 -5.03
N ILE A 30 7.36 10.96 -4.78
CA ILE A 30 7.79 10.08 -5.86
C ILE A 30 6.54 9.73 -6.68
N GLN A 31 6.62 10.03 -7.98
CA GLN A 31 5.47 9.98 -8.84
C GLN A 31 5.23 8.55 -9.29
N ILE A 32 4.20 7.92 -8.71
CA ILE A 32 3.72 6.63 -9.16
C ILE A 32 3.01 6.84 -10.50
N PHE A 33 3.48 6.16 -11.53
CA PHE A 33 2.87 6.20 -12.85
C PHE A 33 1.99 4.98 -13.07
N THR A 34 1.02 5.07 -13.98
CA THR A 34 0.27 3.91 -14.48
C THR A 34 0.74 3.62 -15.88
N LEU A 35 1.08 2.36 -16.16
CA LEU A 35 1.32 1.94 -17.54
C LEU A 35 -0.04 1.85 -18.25
N ASN A 36 -0.22 2.67 -19.29
CA ASN A 36 -1.30 2.46 -20.23
C ASN A 36 -0.95 1.26 -21.10
N GLU A 37 -1.33 0.06 -20.67
CA GLU A 37 -1.55 -1.00 -21.64
C GLU A 37 -2.68 -0.52 -22.55
N ASN A 38 -2.37 -0.26 -23.82
CA ASN A 38 -3.36 0.00 -24.84
C ASN A 38 -4.15 -1.29 -25.08
N LEU A 39 -4.97 -1.68 -24.11
CA LEU A 39 -5.95 -2.74 -24.26
C LEU A 39 -7.02 -2.18 -25.19
N PRO A 40 -7.30 -2.79 -26.36
CA PRO A 40 -8.41 -2.35 -27.18
C PRO A 40 -9.67 -2.40 -26.31
N SER A 41 -10.32 -1.26 -26.12
CA SER A 41 -11.55 -1.19 -25.36
C SER A 41 -12.56 -2.17 -25.97
N LEU A 42 -12.91 -3.24 -25.26
CA LEU A 42 -14.02 -4.11 -25.66
C LEU A 42 -15.39 -3.41 -25.51
N LEU A 43 -15.40 -2.18 -24.98
CA LEU A 43 -16.54 -1.28 -25.09
C LEU A 43 -16.62 -0.69 -26.50
N ASN A 44 -17.13 -1.49 -27.43
CA ASN A 44 -17.84 -0.95 -28.58
C ASN A 44 -19.05 -0.16 -28.06
N LYS A 45 -18.93 1.16 -28.04
CA LYS A 45 -20.00 2.09 -27.67
C LYS A 45 -21.03 2.17 -28.80
N ASN A 46 -21.70 1.05 -29.07
CA ASN A 46 -22.84 0.93 -29.96
C ASN A 46 -23.92 0.09 -29.28
N THR A 47 -24.54 0.64 -28.24
CA THR A 47 -25.78 0.10 -27.69
C THR A 47 -26.98 0.85 -28.29
N ASN A 48 -27.21 0.66 -29.59
CA ASN A 48 -28.55 0.79 -30.16
C ASN A 48 -29.18 -0.59 -30.22
N LYS A 49 -29.49 -1.14 -29.05
CA LYS A 49 -30.44 -2.25 -28.92
C LYS A 49 -31.38 -1.89 -27.78
N ASN A 50 -32.53 -1.34 -28.16
CA ASN A 50 -33.70 -1.27 -27.31
C ASN A 50 -34.05 -2.71 -26.92
N LEU A 51 -33.59 -3.15 -25.76
CA LEU A 51 -34.09 -4.37 -25.13
C LEU A 51 -35.42 -3.98 -24.47
N PRO A 52 -36.57 -4.49 -24.91
CA PRO A 52 -37.80 -4.23 -24.19
C PRO A 52 -37.72 -5.01 -22.87
N LEU A 53 -37.47 -4.29 -21.78
CA LEU A 53 -37.65 -4.79 -20.44
C LEU A 53 -39.17 -4.90 -20.20
N ASN A 54 -39.76 -6.03 -20.57
CA ASN A 54 -41.13 -6.35 -20.23
C ASN A 54 -41.17 -6.78 -18.75
N LEU A 55 -41.29 -5.81 -17.83
CA LEU A 55 -41.82 -6.11 -16.50
C LEU A 55 -43.30 -6.42 -16.67
N GLY A 56 -43.64 -7.70 -16.72
CA GLY A 56 -45.03 -8.16 -16.63
C GLY A 56 -45.60 -7.77 -15.27
N ILE A 57 -46.14 -6.55 -15.17
CA ILE A 57 -46.94 -6.10 -14.03
C ILE A 57 -48.36 -6.59 -14.30
N GLU A 58 -48.68 -7.78 -13.81
CA GLU A 58 -50.08 -8.13 -13.60
C GLU A 58 -50.61 -7.29 -12.43
N LYS A 59 -51.54 -6.38 -12.74
CA LYS A 59 -52.32 -5.68 -11.72
C LYS A 59 -53.22 -6.69 -11.01
N THR A 60 -52.72 -7.27 -9.94
CA THR A 60 -53.58 -7.93 -8.95
C THR A 60 -54.09 -6.85 -8.01
N ASN A 61 -55.40 -6.61 -8.03
CA ASN A 61 -56.09 -5.71 -7.11
C ASN A 61 -56.22 -6.37 -5.74
N ASN A 62 -55.09 -6.64 -5.07
CA ASN A 62 -55.08 -7.09 -3.70
C ASN A 62 -54.29 -6.07 -2.90
N GLU A 63 -54.99 -5.28 -2.09
CA GLU A 63 -54.35 -4.39 -1.11
C GLU A 63 -53.34 -5.21 -0.29
N PRO A 64 -52.09 -4.76 -0.13
CA PRO A 64 -51.16 -5.44 0.74
C PRO A 64 -51.69 -5.29 2.17
N ASN A 65 -52.24 -6.37 2.73
CA ASN A 65 -52.43 -6.50 4.17
C ASN A 65 -51.03 -6.55 4.80
N ILE A 66 -50.49 -5.38 5.11
CA ILE A 66 -49.32 -5.23 5.96
C ILE A 66 -49.79 -5.57 7.37
N ASN A 67 -49.74 -6.84 7.74
CA ASN A 67 -49.74 -7.23 9.15
C ASN A 67 -48.39 -6.81 9.72
N MET A 68 -48.30 -5.56 10.16
CA MET A 68 -47.22 -5.10 11.00
C MET A 68 -47.49 -5.72 12.37
N ASP A 69 -46.78 -6.79 12.69
CA ASP A 69 -46.83 -7.35 14.04
C ASP A 69 -46.13 -6.36 14.98
N ILE A 70 -46.93 -5.55 15.69
CA ILE A 70 -46.47 -4.54 16.66
C ILE A 70 -46.01 -5.24 17.97
N SER A 71 -45.97 -6.57 18.03
CA SER A 71 -45.52 -7.30 19.22
C SER A 71 -43.99 -7.43 19.33
N GLU A 72 -43.22 -7.03 18.31
CA GLU A 72 -41.77 -6.95 18.42
C GLU A 72 -41.36 -5.78 19.33
N GLN A 73 -40.97 -6.11 20.56
CA GLN A 73 -40.41 -5.17 21.52
C GLN A 73 -39.24 -4.39 20.89
N GLU A 74 -39.27 -3.07 21.00
CA GLU A 74 -38.20 -2.19 20.53
C GLU A 74 -36.84 -2.67 21.06
N LYS A 75 -35.98 -3.18 20.18
CA LYS A 75 -34.59 -3.47 20.51
C LYS A 75 -33.81 -2.18 20.48
N PHE A 76 -33.58 -1.59 21.65
CA PHE A 76 -32.62 -0.49 21.80
C PHE A 76 -31.22 -1.00 21.46
N ILE A 77 -30.69 -0.53 20.33
CA ILE A 77 -29.31 -0.85 19.93
C ILE A 77 -28.39 -0.03 20.81
N ASN A 78 -27.49 -0.69 21.56
CA ASN A 78 -26.46 0.03 22.30
C ASN A 78 -25.39 0.53 21.29
N PRO A 79 -25.17 1.85 21.16
CA PRO A 79 -24.17 2.38 20.23
C PRO A 79 -22.76 1.85 20.51
N SER A 80 -22.44 1.54 21.77
CA SER A 80 -21.12 0.98 22.12
C SER A 80 -20.91 -0.40 21.52
N GLU A 81 -21.97 -1.22 21.41
CA GLU A 81 -21.92 -2.59 20.93
C GLU A 81 -21.53 -2.66 19.43
N TYR A 82 -21.93 -1.65 18.65
CA TYR A 82 -21.49 -1.49 17.26
C TYR A 82 -19.95 -1.32 17.17
N TYR A 83 -19.36 -0.52 18.05
CA TYR A 83 -17.90 -0.33 18.07
C TYR A 83 -17.19 -1.54 18.70
N THR A 84 -17.73 -2.09 19.79
CA THR A 84 -17.17 -3.25 20.49
C THR A 84 -17.13 -4.48 19.59
N SER A 85 -18.14 -4.74 18.77
CA SER A 85 -18.15 -5.87 17.82
C SER A 85 -17.11 -5.70 16.70
N ARG A 86 -16.84 -4.46 16.25
CA ARG A 86 -15.78 -4.17 15.27
C ARG A 86 -14.38 -4.34 15.86
N LEU A 87 -14.17 -3.91 17.11
CA LEU A 87 -12.91 -4.06 17.84
C LEU A 87 -12.65 -5.53 18.25
N ASN A 88 -13.70 -6.24 18.67
CA ASN A 88 -13.64 -7.64 19.08
C ASN A 88 -13.71 -8.63 17.91
N ARG A 89 -13.77 -8.15 16.67
CA ARG A 89 -13.76 -9.02 15.49
C ARG A 89 -12.40 -9.71 15.41
N LYS A 90 -12.26 -10.85 16.11
CA LYS A 90 -11.12 -11.79 16.07
C LYS A 90 -10.83 -12.34 14.67
N LYS A 91 -11.56 -11.91 13.64
CA LYS A 91 -11.26 -12.08 12.22
C LYS A 91 -10.22 -11.04 11.80
N GLY A 92 -9.10 -11.01 12.54
CA GLY A 92 -7.89 -10.28 12.16
C GLY A 92 -7.11 -11.08 11.14
N GLU A 93 -6.11 -10.45 10.53
CA GLU A 93 -5.25 -11.09 9.52
C GLU A 93 -4.58 -12.36 10.05
N SER A 94 -4.36 -12.45 11.37
CA SER A 94 -3.87 -13.64 12.06
C SER A 94 -4.58 -14.96 11.68
N ASN A 95 -5.87 -14.93 11.34
CA ASN A 95 -6.63 -16.13 10.95
C ASN A 95 -6.54 -16.44 9.45
N LYS A 96 -5.97 -15.54 8.65
CA LYS A 96 -5.74 -15.68 7.20
C LYS A 96 -4.29 -16.07 6.88
N MET A 97 -3.51 -16.53 7.87
CA MET A 97 -2.08 -16.77 7.71
C MET A 97 -1.72 -18.28 7.69
N PRO A 98 -1.77 -18.94 6.53
CA PRO A 98 -1.00 -20.14 6.28
C PRO A 98 0.48 -19.90 6.63
N ASP A 99 1.14 -20.87 7.29
CA ASP A 99 2.54 -20.72 7.71
C ASP A 99 3.50 -20.55 6.53
N GLU A 100 3.12 -21.04 5.35
CA GLU A 100 3.89 -20.94 4.11
C GLU A 100 4.13 -19.48 3.64
N TYR A 101 3.22 -18.55 3.93
CA TYR A 101 3.32 -17.15 3.50
C TYR A 101 3.99 -16.23 4.52
N LYS A 102 4.49 -16.77 5.63
CA LYS A 102 5.07 -15.98 6.75
C LYS A 102 6.55 -15.65 6.60
N ASN A 103 7.19 -16.13 5.53
CA ASN A 103 8.63 -15.98 5.32
C ASN A 103 8.92 -14.89 4.30
N ASP A 104 9.96 -14.09 4.59
CA ASP A 104 10.45 -13.11 3.65
C ASP A 104 10.88 -13.79 2.33
N MET A 105 10.56 -13.15 1.21
CA MET A 105 10.81 -13.68 -0.12
C MET A 105 11.97 -12.94 -0.78
N TYR A 106 12.90 -13.68 -1.36
CA TYR A 106 13.94 -13.12 -2.22
C TYR A 106 13.48 -13.19 -3.69
N LEU A 107 13.43 -12.04 -4.34
CA LEU A 107 12.94 -11.87 -5.71
C LEU A 107 14.08 -11.89 -6.76
N GLY A 108 15.33 -11.92 -6.31
CA GLY A 108 16.51 -11.93 -7.16
C GLY A 108 17.31 -10.62 -7.12
N ASP A 109 18.37 -10.62 -7.93
CA ASP A 109 19.32 -9.53 -8.06
C ASP A 109 19.84 -9.36 -9.48
N PHE A 110 20.32 -8.16 -9.79
CA PHE A 110 21.05 -7.91 -11.03
C PHE A 110 22.03 -6.74 -10.91
N LEU A 111 22.99 -6.69 -11.84
CA LEU A 111 24.00 -5.65 -11.99
C LEU A 111 23.59 -4.64 -13.07
N THR A 112 23.86 -3.35 -12.84
CA THR A 112 23.60 -2.28 -13.82
C THR A 112 24.59 -1.13 -13.68
N SER A 113 24.84 -0.40 -14.76
CA SER A 113 25.55 0.88 -14.74
C SER A 113 24.58 2.08 -14.85
N GLU A 114 23.27 1.81 -14.90
CA GLU A 114 22.25 2.84 -15.05
C GLU A 114 21.95 3.51 -13.70
N ASN A 115 21.55 4.78 -13.71
CA ASN A 115 21.30 5.57 -12.50
C ASN A 115 19.96 5.25 -11.81
N SER A 116 19.05 4.55 -12.50
CA SER A 116 17.70 4.30 -11.99
C SER A 116 17.12 3.03 -12.58
N VAL A 117 16.14 2.46 -11.89
CA VAL A 117 15.33 1.34 -12.38
C VAL A 117 13.85 1.68 -12.31
N ASN A 118 13.07 1.06 -13.18
CA ASN A 118 11.61 1.17 -13.16
C ASN A 118 11.05 -0.13 -12.62
N VAL A 119 10.43 -0.09 -11.45
CA VAL A 119 9.68 -1.23 -10.91
C VAL A 119 8.21 -1.03 -11.20
N THR A 120 7.54 -2.06 -11.70
CA THR A 120 6.10 -2.03 -11.92
C THR A 120 5.44 -3.19 -11.21
N PHE A 121 4.28 -2.93 -10.65
CA PHE A 121 3.57 -3.89 -9.81
C PHE A 121 2.07 -3.75 -9.96
N ARG A 122 1.38 -4.87 -9.77
CA ARG A 122 -0.08 -4.99 -9.77
C ARG A 122 -0.52 -6.12 -8.87
N ASP A 123 -1.80 -6.17 -8.58
CA ASP A 123 -2.45 -7.38 -8.09
C ASP A 123 -2.50 -8.40 -9.24
N HIS A 124 -2.14 -9.67 -8.96
CA HIS A 124 -2.08 -10.72 -9.99
C HIS A 124 -3.25 -11.70 -9.92
N GLU A 125 -4.09 -11.62 -8.89
CA GLU A 125 -5.20 -12.53 -8.65
C GLU A 125 -6.52 -11.77 -8.71
N TYR A 126 -6.95 -11.17 -7.60
CA TYR A 126 -8.21 -10.44 -7.50
C TYR A 126 -8.06 -9.22 -6.59
N PRO A 127 -8.16 -7.98 -7.15
CA PRO A 127 -8.03 -6.75 -6.37
C PRO A 127 -9.09 -6.62 -5.26
N ASP A 128 -8.77 -7.07 -4.05
CA ASP A 128 -9.70 -7.14 -2.93
C ASP A 128 -9.31 -6.21 -1.76
N GLY A 129 -8.31 -5.35 -1.98
CA GLY A 129 -7.85 -4.38 -1.00
C GLY A 129 -6.42 -4.56 -0.54
N ASP A 130 -5.64 -5.39 -1.23
CA ASP A 130 -4.23 -5.62 -0.97
C ASP A 130 -3.38 -4.34 -1.01
N ARG A 131 -2.54 -4.15 0.01
CA ARG A 131 -1.73 -2.95 0.20
C ARG A 131 -0.31 -3.29 0.54
N ILE A 132 0.60 -2.53 -0.05
CA ILE A 132 2.04 -2.67 0.21
C ILE A 132 2.69 -1.34 0.58
N GLN A 133 3.85 -1.44 1.23
CA GLN A 133 4.80 -0.36 1.47
C GLN A 133 6.09 -0.67 0.70
N ILE A 134 6.75 0.37 0.18
CA ILE A 134 8.02 0.21 -0.54
C ILE A 134 9.11 0.98 0.21
N ARG A 135 10.22 0.30 0.47
CA ARG A 135 11.44 0.88 1.06
C ARG A 135 12.64 0.63 0.16
N VAL A 136 13.55 1.60 0.13
CA VAL A 136 14.83 1.48 -0.56
C VAL A 136 15.93 1.79 0.44
N ASN A 137 16.87 0.87 0.63
CA ASN A 137 17.93 0.98 1.65
C ASN A 137 17.38 1.37 3.03
N ASP A 138 16.33 0.67 3.48
CA ASP A 138 15.56 0.92 4.72
C ASP A 138 14.78 2.25 4.81
N LYS A 139 14.97 3.16 3.85
CA LYS A 139 14.27 4.44 3.79
C LYS A 139 12.87 4.24 3.21
N LEU A 140 11.87 4.92 3.80
CA LEU A 140 10.49 4.86 3.34
C LEU A 140 10.33 5.65 2.03
N VAL A 141 9.97 4.95 0.96
CA VAL A 141 9.80 5.53 -0.40
C VAL A 141 8.32 5.68 -0.72
N VAL A 142 7.53 4.62 -0.48
CA VAL A 142 6.07 4.65 -0.62
C VAL A 142 5.44 4.07 0.63
N ALA A 143 4.68 4.90 1.36
CA ALA A 143 4.12 4.50 2.65
C ALA A 143 3.00 3.47 2.57
N ASN A 144 2.14 3.59 1.54
CA ASN A 144 0.97 2.75 1.33
C ASN A 144 0.53 2.87 -0.13
N ILE A 145 0.41 1.74 -0.81
CA ILE A 145 -0.21 1.67 -2.14
C ILE A 145 -1.18 0.51 -2.21
N LEU A 146 -2.36 0.76 -2.77
CA LEU A 146 -3.34 -0.25 -3.12
C LEU A 146 -2.90 -0.94 -4.41
N LEU A 147 -2.75 -2.26 -4.34
CA LEU A 147 -2.59 -3.14 -5.49
C LEU A 147 -3.94 -3.25 -6.23
N VAL A 148 -3.86 -3.15 -7.55
CA VAL A 148 -5.00 -3.19 -8.46
C VAL A 148 -4.58 -3.98 -9.70
N GLU A 149 -5.51 -4.37 -10.55
CA GLU A 149 -5.24 -5.16 -11.75
C GLU A 149 -4.29 -4.48 -12.75
N THR A 150 -4.32 -3.14 -12.82
CA THR A 150 -3.46 -2.38 -13.73
C THR A 150 -2.08 -2.15 -13.13
N PHE A 151 -1.05 -2.27 -13.98
CA PHE A 151 0.32 -1.97 -13.56
C PHE A 151 0.48 -0.51 -13.14
N LYS A 152 0.90 -0.36 -11.88
CA LYS A 152 1.49 0.87 -11.37
C LYS A 152 3.00 0.74 -11.44
N GLY A 153 3.69 1.87 -11.56
CA GLY A 153 5.13 1.92 -11.71
C GLY A 153 5.75 2.97 -10.81
N LEU A 154 6.98 2.72 -10.43
CA LEU A 154 7.80 3.56 -9.58
C LEU A 154 9.22 3.59 -10.17
N ASN A 155 9.71 4.79 -10.48
CA ASN A 155 11.11 4.98 -10.80
C ASN A 155 11.91 5.11 -9.48
N ILE A 156 12.99 4.33 -9.36
CA ILE A 156 13.86 4.30 -8.20
C ILE A 156 15.26 4.72 -8.65
N GLU A 157 15.74 5.84 -8.11
CA GLU A 157 17.13 6.26 -8.25
C GLU A 157 18.04 5.34 -7.44
N LEU A 158 19.17 4.94 -8.03
CA LEU A 158 20.13 4.02 -7.43
C LEU A 158 21.34 4.79 -6.86
N GLU A 159 21.70 4.45 -5.63
CA GLU A 159 22.99 4.82 -5.03
C GLU A 159 24.09 3.90 -5.59
N GLU A 160 25.36 4.31 -5.55
CA GLU A 160 26.47 3.43 -5.98
C GLU A 160 26.57 2.18 -5.10
N GLY A 161 26.80 1.02 -5.72
CA GLY A 161 26.85 -0.27 -5.04
C GLY A 161 25.46 -0.88 -4.77
N PHE A 162 25.25 -1.40 -3.56
CA PHE A 162 24.06 -2.20 -3.23
C PHE A 162 22.83 -1.35 -2.95
N ASN A 163 21.76 -1.60 -3.70
CA ASN A 163 20.44 -1.01 -3.50
C ASN A 163 19.44 -2.12 -3.17
N ARG A 164 18.95 -2.16 -1.93
CA ARG A 164 17.93 -3.11 -1.49
C ARG A 164 16.55 -2.48 -1.60
N ILE A 165 15.66 -3.10 -2.37
CA ILE A 165 14.27 -2.67 -2.56
C ILE A 165 13.36 -3.69 -1.86
N ASP A 166 12.73 -3.25 -0.77
CA ASP A 166 11.84 -4.08 0.06
C ASP A 166 10.38 -3.69 -0.21
N PHE A 167 9.56 -4.68 -0.58
CA PHE A 167 8.11 -4.59 -0.73
C PHE A 167 7.44 -5.29 0.46
N ILE A 168 6.80 -4.53 1.34
CA ILE A 168 6.21 -5.05 2.58
C ILE A 168 4.69 -5.15 2.44
N ALA A 169 4.11 -6.33 2.67
CA ALA A 169 2.66 -6.52 2.73
C ALA A 169 2.10 -5.82 3.98
N LEU A 170 1.29 -4.79 3.79
CA LEU A 170 0.65 -4.04 4.88
C LEU A 170 -0.64 -4.69 5.36
N ASN A 171 -1.23 -5.55 4.54
CA ASN A 171 -2.45 -6.31 4.83
C ASN A 171 -2.50 -7.59 3.96
N GLN A 172 -3.60 -8.34 4.06
CA GLN A 172 -3.96 -9.51 3.25
C GLN A 172 -5.41 -9.36 2.72
N GLY A 173 -5.69 -8.21 2.10
CA GLY A 173 -6.96 -7.97 1.43
C GLY A 173 -8.24 -8.21 2.24
N GLU A 174 -9.33 -8.50 1.53
CA GLU A 174 -10.54 -9.11 2.08
C GLU A 174 -10.33 -10.61 2.33
N SER A 175 -9.55 -11.25 1.47
CA SER A 175 -9.10 -12.64 1.51
C SER A 175 -7.56 -12.66 1.48
N GLY A 176 -6.94 -13.43 2.37
CA GLY A 176 -5.49 -13.60 2.31
C GLY A 176 -5.11 -14.70 1.32
N PRO A 177 -3.85 -14.72 0.84
CA PRO A 177 -2.73 -13.83 1.18
C PRO A 177 -2.72 -12.49 0.43
N ASN A 178 -1.71 -11.65 0.67
CA ASN A 178 -1.42 -10.50 -0.19
C ASN A 178 -0.75 -10.96 -1.49
N THR A 179 -1.34 -10.62 -2.62
CA THR A 179 -0.90 -11.10 -3.92
C THR A 179 -0.39 -9.97 -4.79
N ALA A 180 0.75 -10.19 -5.47
CA ALA A 180 1.21 -9.24 -6.47
C ALA A 180 2.03 -9.89 -7.58
N GLU A 181 2.10 -9.19 -8.70
CA GLU A 181 3.10 -9.39 -9.74
C GLU A 181 4.02 -8.16 -9.77
N LEU A 182 5.33 -8.40 -9.81
CA LEU A 182 6.37 -7.39 -9.91
C LEU A 182 7.18 -7.61 -11.20
N LYS A 183 7.41 -6.53 -11.94
CA LYS A 183 8.39 -6.49 -13.04
C LYS A 183 9.41 -5.40 -12.78
N VAL A 184 10.66 -5.69 -13.07
CA VAL A 184 11.78 -4.75 -12.92
C VAL A 184 12.38 -4.51 -14.29
N TYR A 185 12.47 -3.24 -14.66
CA TYR A 185 13.04 -2.77 -15.91
C TYR A 185 14.23 -1.87 -15.63
N THR A 186 15.24 -1.98 -16.48
CA THR A 186 16.26 -0.94 -16.64
C THR A 186 15.64 0.36 -17.14
N ASN A 187 16.33 1.49 -16.98
CA ASN A 187 15.91 2.76 -17.57
C ASN A 187 15.93 2.70 -19.10
N SER A 188 16.78 1.86 -19.69
CA SER A 188 16.76 1.54 -21.12
C SER A 188 15.55 0.71 -21.58
N GLY A 189 14.72 0.22 -20.66
CA GLY A 189 13.46 -0.49 -20.94
C GLY A 189 13.58 -2.02 -21.03
N SER A 190 14.75 -2.59 -20.75
CA SER A 190 14.95 -4.05 -20.74
C SER A 190 14.39 -4.67 -19.45
N LEU A 191 13.60 -5.74 -19.58
CA LEU A 191 13.08 -6.51 -18.45
C LEU A 191 14.20 -7.36 -17.83
N VAL A 192 14.46 -7.16 -16.54
CA VAL A 192 15.54 -7.84 -15.79
C VAL A 192 15.02 -8.68 -14.62
N GLY A 193 13.77 -8.49 -14.21
CA GLY A 193 13.12 -9.29 -13.19
C GLY A 193 11.62 -9.38 -13.43
N SER A 194 11.05 -10.56 -13.19
CA SER A 194 9.60 -10.79 -13.24
C SER A 194 9.25 -11.83 -12.19
N ASN A 195 8.53 -11.42 -11.16
CA ASN A 195 8.21 -12.25 -10.00
C ASN A 195 6.75 -12.09 -9.61
N GLN A 196 6.23 -13.07 -8.88
CA GLN A 196 4.95 -12.98 -8.19
C GLN A 196 5.15 -13.38 -6.74
N TRP A 197 4.31 -12.88 -5.84
CA TRP A 197 4.33 -13.28 -4.44
C TRP A 197 2.94 -13.50 -3.87
N ASN A 198 2.94 -14.27 -2.79
CA ASN A 198 1.83 -14.49 -1.87
C ASN A 198 2.39 -14.29 -0.46
N LEU A 199 2.08 -13.16 0.18
CA LEU A 199 2.69 -12.77 1.45
C LEU A 199 1.64 -12.63 2.56
N ALA A 200 2.01 -13.02 3.78
CA ALA A 200 1.27 -12.64 4.96
C ALA A 200 1.59 -11.20 5.36
N THR A 201 0.74 -10.58 6.17
CA THR A 201 0.97 -9.20 6.62
C THR A 201 2.26 -9.08 7.42
N GLY A 202 3.03 -8.03 7.12
CA GLY A 202 4.30 -7.72 7.74
C GLY A 202 5.50 -8.42 7.09
N VAL A 203 5.25 -9.41 6.23
CA VAL A 203 6.28 -10.10 5.47
C VAL A 203 6.73 -9.23 4.30
N LYS A 204 8.00 -9.33 3.94
CA LYS A 204 8.57 -8.57 2.82
C LYS A 204 9.08 -9.44 1.70
N ALA A 205 8.99 -8.93 0.48
CA ALA A 205 9.70 -9.43 -0.68
C ALA A 205 10.83 -8.45 -1.05
N THR A 206 12.02 -8.97 -1.30
CA THR A 206 13.25 -8.19 -1.47
C THR A 206 13.83 -8.38 -2.87
N TYR A 207 14.10 -7.30 -3.58
CA TYR A 207 14.85 -7.30 -4.84
C TYR A 207 16.11 -6.45 -4.68
N ILE A 208 17.26 -6.94 -5.15
CA ILE A 208 18.54 -6.24 -4.99
C ILE A 208 19.03 -5.74 -6.35
N VAL A 209 19.49 -4.50 -6.39
CA VAL A 209 20.13 -3.93 -7.59
C VAL A 209 21.52 -3.47 -7.20
N VAL A 210 22.53 -3.93 -7.93
CA VAL A 210 23.92 -3.51 -7.71
C VAL A 210 24.32 -2.57 -8.83
N LYS A 211 24.60 -1.32 -8.48
CA LYS A 211 25.09 -0.30 -9.39
C LYS A 211 26.62 -0.29 -9.40
N GLU A 212 27.21 -0.38 -10.59
CA GLU A 212 28.66 -0.28 -10.84
C GLU A 212 29.08 1.05 -11.48
#